data_AF-A0A2E8U5G5-F1
#
_entry.id   AF-A0A2E8U5G5-F1
#
_cell.length_a   1.000
_cell.length_b   1.000
_cell.length_c   1.000
_cell.angle_alpha   90.00
_cell.angle_beta   90.00
_cell.angle_gamma   90.00
#
_symmetry.space_group_name_H-M   'P 1'
#
loop_
_entity.id
_entity.type
_entity.pdbx_description
1 polymer ?
#
loop_
_entity_poly.entity_id
_entity_poly.type
_entity_poly.pdbx_seq_one_letter_code
_entity_poly.pdbx_strand_id
1 'polypeptide(L)'
;MRDSSGWMPTAYRSHTIGDVASGGSEMIGDEVTISGYAETVRGRGAICFLMLRDGTGRIQAFLKRDSMDEIVFDAIQSATRESAIQVTGTVAQKRPPKVAEGDPVPPPEYEVSVTSAAILADAATPLPVGVTDEVNVGLDVRLDNRHLDLRRGHVNAMFQLRSKVLQYGRDHLISEGFQEINTPKIIAAAAEGGTNLFPMKYF
;
A
#
# COMPACT_ATOMS: atom_id res chain seq x y z
N MET A 1 6.03 4.67 5.93
CA MET A 1 5.41 3.38 5.53
C MET A 1 4.74 2.82 6.76
N ARG A 2 3.63 2.06 6.62
CA ARG A 2 3.04 1.41 7.80
C ARG A 2 4.07 0.43 8.37
N ASP A 3 4.13 0.39 9.69
CA ASP A 3 4.85 -0.65 10.41
C ASP A 3 4.28 -2.01 9.99
N SER A 4 5.16 -2.91 9.58
CA SER A 4 4.84 -4.27 9.19
C SER A 4 5.15 -5.28 10.30
N SER A 5 5.68 -4.83 11.45
CA SER A 5 5.93 -5.69 12.59
C SER A 5 4.64 -6.28 13.17
N GLY A 6 4.73 -7.54 13.60
CA GLY A 6 3.59 -8.27 14.19
C GLY A 6 2.46 -8.59 13.21
N TRP A 7 2.70 -8.48 11.91
CA TRP A 7 1.70 -8.83 10.90
C TRP A 7 1.45 -10.35 10.86
N MET A 8 0.21 -10.75 10.59
CA MET A 8 -0.20 -12.15 10.51
C MET A 8 -0.61 -12.53 9.08
N PRO A 9 -0.20 -13.71 8.57
CA PRO A 9 -0.62 -14.26 7.28
C PRO A 9 -2.14 -14.25 7.07
N THR A 10 -2.56 -14.04 5.82
CA THR A 10 -3.95 -14.14 5.39
C THR A 10 -4.07 -15.04 4.18
N ALA A 11 -5.30 -15.33 3.74
CA ALA A 11 -5.54 -16.09 2.50
C ALA A 11 -4.92 -15.41 1.25
N TYR A 12 -4.60 -14.12 1.31
CA TYR A 12 -4.08 -13.37 0.16
C TYR A 12 -2.58 -13.07 0.22
N ARG A 13 -1.92 -13.31 1.36
CA ARG A 13 -0.47 -13.06 1.51
C ARG A 13 0.11 -13.77 2.72
N SER A 14 1.37 -14.16 2.57
CA SER A 14 2.23 -14.71 3.63
C SER A 14 3.06 -13.64 4.34
N HIS A 15 3.38 -12.55 3.63
CA HIS A 15 4.20 -11.44 4.10
C HIS A 15 3.63 -10.12 3.61
N THR A 16 3.92 -9.02 4.30
CA THR A 16 3.69 -7.70 3.71
C THR A 16 4.80 -7.39 2.71
N ILE A 17 4.55 -6.43 1.81
CA ILE A 17 5.59 -5.99 0.87
C ILE A 17 6.77 -5.34 1.61
N GLY A 18 6.49 -4.60 2.68
CA GLY A 18 7.50 -3.95 3.51
C GLY A 18 8.42 -4.95 4.20
N ASP A 19 7.89 -6.09 4.66
CA ASP A 19 8.68 -7.15 5.29
C ASP A 19 9.71 -7.71 4.32
N VAL A 20 9.28 -8.09 3.11
CA VAL A 20 10.19 -8.64 2.10
C VAL A 20 11.19 -7.60 1.61
N ALA A 21 10.74 -6.36 1.43
CA ALA A 21 11.61 -5.28 0.95
C ALA A 21 12.71 -4.89 1.96
N SER A 22 12.43 -4.97 3.26
CA SER A 22 13.38 -4.57 4.32
C SER A 22 14.18 -5.74 4.91
N GLY A 23 13.57 -6.92 5.03
CA GLY A 23 14.17 -8.15 5.57
C GLY A 23 14.67 -9.13 4.51
N GLY A 24 14.65 -8.76 3.22
CA GLY A 24 14.91 -9.69 2.12
C GLY A 24 16.29 -10.36 2.13
N SER A 25 17.29 -9.83 2.86
CA SER A 25 18.60 -10.49 3.04
C SER A 25 18.49 -11.85 3.71
N GLU A 26 17.56 -11.98 4.64
CA GLU A 26 17.35 -13.20 5.43
C GLU A 26 16.38 -14.16 4.75
N MET A 27 15.63 -13.67 3.75
CA MET A 27 14.57 -14.40 3.06
C MET A 27 15.00 -14.91 1.67
N ILE A 28 16.25 -14.68 1.24
CA ILE A 28 16.70 -15.09 -0.11
C ILE A 28 16.49 -16.60 -0.29
N GLY A 29 15.76 -16.98 -1.34
CA GLY A 29 15.42 -18.38 -1.61
C GLY A 29 14.09 -18.84 -1.00
N ASP A 30 13.50 -18.07 -0.10
CA ASP A 30 12.19 -18.38 0.48
C ASP A 30 11.07 -18.07 -0.51
N GLU A 31 10.05 -18.92 -0.50
CA GLU A 31 8.81 -18.67 -1.21
C GLU A 31 7.92 -17.73 -0.41
N VAL A 32 7.45 -16.66 -1.05
CA VAL A 32 6.54 -15.69 -0.46
C VAL A 32 5.35 -15.45 -1.39
N THR A 33 4.16 -15.37 -0.79
CA THR A 33 2.99 -14.76 -1.42
C THR A 33 2.82 -13.34 -0.91
N ILE A 34 2.78 -12.37 -1.82
CA ILE A 34 2.51 -10.96 -1.55
C ILE A 34 1.34 -10.47 -2.42
N SER A 35 0.62 -9.47 -1.93
CA SER A 35 -0.48 -8.84 -2.66
C SER A 35 -0.42 -7.33 -2.54
N GLY A 36 -0.68 -6.63 -3.63
CA GLY A 36 -0.66 -5.17 -3.68
C GLY A 36 -1.34 -4.61 -4.93
N TYR A 37 -1.23 -3.29 -5.08
CA TYR A 37 -1.67 -2.59 -6.27
C TYR A 37 -0.52 -2.48 -7.27
N ALA A 38 -0.81 -2.71 -8.55
CA ALA A 38 0.13 -2.51 -9.64
C ALA A 38 0.49 -1.03 -9.77
N GLU A 39 1.66 -0.63 -9.28
CA GLU A 39 2.14 0.75 -9.38
C GLU A 39 2.62 1.05 -10.81
N THR A 40 3.41 0.13 -11.38
CA THR A 40 3.83 0.16 -12.78
C THR A 40 3.93 -1.25 -13.33
N VAL A 41 3.55 -1.43 -14.59
CA VAL A 41 3.75 -2.68 -15.35
C VAL A 41 4.68 -2.37 -16.52
N ARG A 42 5.82 -3.05 -16.61
CA ARG A 42 6.82 -2.86 -17.67
C ARG A 42 7.18 -4.18 -18.32
N GLY A 43 6.43 -4.52 -19.37
CA GLY A 43 6.65 -5.72 -20.19
C GLY A 43 7.53 -5.47 -21.41
N ARG A 44 8.40 -6.42 -21.76
CA ARG A 44 9.10 -6.48 -23.05
C ARG A 44 9.35 -7.93 -23.44
N GLY A 45 8.63 -8.43 -24.44
CA GLY A 45 8.72 -9.83 -24.87
C GLY A 45 8.39 -10.78 -23.71
N ALA A 46 9.27 -11.76 -23.47
CA ALA A 46 9.08 -12.81 -22.45
C ALA A 46 9.37 -12.37 -21.00
N ILE A 47 9.57 -11.07 -20.75
CA ILE A 47 9.89 -10.53 -19.41
C ILE A 47 8.90 -9.43 -19.05
N CYS A 48 8.48 -9.40 -17.78
CA CYS A 48 7.70 -8.31 -17.20
C CYS A 48 8.22 -7.90 -15.83
N PHE A 49 8.41 -6.60 -15.63
CA PHE A 49 8.71 -5.99 -14.33
C PHE A 49 7.45 -5.33 -13.79
N LEU A 50 6.83 -5.98 -12.79
CA LEU A 50 5.66 -5.47 -12.09
C LEU A 50 6.14 -4.83 -10.78
N MET A 51 5.91 -3.52 -10.61
CA MET A 51 6.07 -2.88 -9.30
C MET A 51 4.76 -3.02 -8.53
N LEU A 52 4.81 -3.70 -7.38
CA LEU A 52 3.69 -3.78 -6.46
C LEU A 52 3.86 -2.79 -5.32
N ARG A 53 2.75 -2.19 -4.89
CA ARG A 53 2.68 -1.32 -3.71
C ARG A 53 1.56 -1.77 -2.78
N ASP A 54 1.83 -1.76 -1.49
CA ASP A 54 0.78 -1.78 -0.45
C ASP A 54 1.01 -0.65 0.58
N GLY A 55 0.36 -0.71 1.75
CA GLY A 55 0.54 0.29 2.80
C GLY A 55 1.90 0.24 3.51
N THR A 56 2.65 -0.85 3.34
CA THR A 56 3.92 -1.16 4.02
C THR A 56 5.13 -0.90 3.13
N GLY A 57 5.00 -0.96 1.80
CA GLY A 57 6.15 -0.72 0.94
C GLY A 57 5.88 -0.87 -0.55
N ARG A 58 6.99 -0.97 -1.29
CA ARG A 58 7.04 -1.25 -2.72
C ARG A 58 8.06 -2.34 -2.99
N ILE A 59 7.76 -3.24 -3.92
CA ILE A 59 8.69 -4.30 -4.33
C ILE A 59 8.52 -4.62 -5.81
N GLN A 60 9.61 -5.02 -6.44
CA GLN A 60 9.59 -5.56 -7.79
C GLN A 60 9.17 -7.02 -7.75
N ALA A 61 8.14 -7.36 -8.50
CA ALA A 61 7.79 -8.71 -8.88
C ALA A 61 8.29 -8.93 -10.31
N PHE A 62 9.23 -9.85 -10.47
CA PHE A 62 9.89 -10.15 -11.73
C PHE A 62 9.28 -11.41 -12.35
N LEU A 63 8.66 -11.26 -13.53
CA LEU A 63 7.99 -12.34 -14.23
C LEU A 63 8.79 -12.72 -15.48
N LYS A 64 8.94 -14.03 -15.69
CA LYS A 64 9.44 -14.63 -16.93
C LYS A 64 8.37 -15.54 -17.50
N ARG A 65 8.08 -15.41 -18.80
CA ARG A 65 7.06 -16.23 -19.49
C ARG A 65 7.30 -17.73 -19.27
N ASP A 66 8.54 -18.19 -19.45
CA ASP A 66 8.92 -19.60 -19.32
C ASP A 66 8.86 -20.15 -17.87
N SER A 67 8.57 -19.31 -16.88
CA SER A 67 8.53 -19.69 -15.46
C SER A 67 7.12 -19.74 -14.87
N MET A 68 6.07 -19.53 -15.68
CA MET A 68 4.67 -19.54 -15.25
C MET A 68 3.73 -19.85 -16.42
N ASP A 69 2.43 -19.90 -16.13
CA ASP A 69 1.39 -20.01 -17.16
C ASP A 69 1.40 -18.79 -18.10
N GLU A 70 1.41 -19.02 -19.41
CA GLU A 70 1.51 -17.96 -20.42
C GLU A 70 0.30 -17.02 -20.42
N ILE A 71 -0.90 -17.53 -20.17
CA ILE A 71 -2.13 -16.74 -20.14
C ILE A 71 -2.08 -15.80 -18.93
N VAL A 72 -1.63 -16.30 -17.78
CA VAL A 72 -1.39 -15.49 -16.58
C VAL A 72 -0.32 -14.43 -16.84
N PHE A 73 0.79 -14.79 -17.47
CA PHE A 73 1.86 -13.84 -17.81
C PHE A 73 1.33 -12.70 -18.69
N ASP A 74 0.61 -13.02 -19.76
CA ASP A 74 0.06 -12.04 -20.70
C ASP A 74 -1.01 -11.16 -20.04
N ALA A 75 -1.85 -11.73 -19.17
CA ALA A 75 -2.81 -10.98 -18.37
C ALA A 75 -2.10 -9.94 -17.46
N ILE A 76 -1.08 -10.36 -16.70
CA ILE A 76 -0.32 -9.44 -15.83
C ILE A 76 0.45 -8.40 -16.64
N GLN A 77 1.04 -8.78 -17.78
CA GLN A 77 1.77 -7.85 -18.65
C GLN A 77 0.85 -6.76 -19.23
N SER A 78 -0.44 -7.08 -19.44
CA SER A 78 -1.47 -6.15 -19.91
C SER A 78 -2.21 -5.40 -18.80
N ALA A 79 -1.95 -5.73 -17.52
CA ALA A 79 -2.68 -5.18 -16.40
C ALA A 79 -2.53 -3.65 -16.30
N THR A 80 -3.63 -3.00 -15.92
CA THR A 80 -3.67 -1.55 -15.73
C THR A 80 -3.07 -1.15 -14.38
N ARG A 81 -2.60 0.12 -14.30
CA ARG A 81 -2.15 0.69 -13.03
C ARG A 81 -3.30 0.65 -12.02
N GLU A 82 -2.96 0.39 -10.77
CA GLU A 82 -3.87 0.22 -9.64
C GLU A 82 -4.73 -1.06 -9.64
N SER A 83 -4.55 -1.98 -10.58
CA SER A 83 -5.12 -3.34 -10.45
C SER A 83 -4.57 -4.03 -9.21
N ALA A 84 -5.43 -4.76 -8.49
CA ALA A 84 -5.04 -5.55 -7.33
C ALA A 84 -4.50 -6.90 -7.79
N ILE A 85 -3.26 -7.21 -7.45
CA ILE A 85 -2.55 -8.39 -7.94
C ILE A 85 -1.93 -9.13 -6.75
N GLN A 86 -2.11 -10.44 -6.76
CA GLN A 86 -1.39 -11.38 -5.92
C GLN A 86 -0.27 -12.04 -6.74
N VAL A 87 0.90 -12.19 -6.13
CA VAL A 87 1.99 -12.98 -6.70
C VAL A 87 2.55 -13.93 -5.64
N THR A 88 2.93 -15.12 -6.08
CA THR A 88 3.73 -16.08 -5.33
C THR A 88 5.03 -16.32 -6.08
N GLY A 89 6.13 -16.35 -5.35
CA GLY A 89 7.44 -16.60 -5.95
C GLY A 89 8.55 -16.57 -4.92
N THR A 90 9.78 -16.70 -5.42
CA THR A 90 10.97 -16.79 -4.58
C THR A 90 11.61 -15.42 -4.39
N VAL A 91 11.96 -15.06 -3.16
CA VAL A 91 12.72 -13.84 -2.88
C VAL A 91 14.12 -13.96 -3.47
N ALA A 92 14.53 -12.94 -4.21
CA ALA A 92 15.84 -12.83 -4.81
C ALA A 92 16.44 -11.45 -4.56
N GLN A 93 17.77 -11.37 -4.54
CA GLN A 93 18.44 -10.08 -4.57
C GLN A 93 18.32 -9.50 -5.98
N LYS A 94 17.78 -8.29 -6.06
CA LYS A 94 17.67 -7.55 -7.32
C LYS A 94 19.07 -7.21 -7.81
N ARG A 95 19.28 -7.30 -9.13
CA ARG A 95 20.56 -6.90 -9.73
C ARG A 95 20.84 -5.43 -9.39
N PRO A 96 22.03 -5.10 -8.85
CA PRO A 96 22.36 -3.74 -8.50
C PRO A 96 22.35 -2.84 -9.75
N PRO A 97 21.90 -1.58 -9.62
CA PRO A 97 21.97 -0.64 -10.74
C PRO A 97 23.42 -0.37 -11.12
N LYS A 98 23.66 -0.02 -12.39
CA LYS A 98 24.98 0.47 -12.80
C LYS A 98 25.24 1.81 -12.11
N VAL A 99 26.32 1.88 -11.34
CA VAL A 99 26.82 3.12 -10.72
C VAL A 99 27.92 3.73 -11.57
N ALA A 100 28.01 5.06 -11.58
CA ALA A 100 29.13 5.76 -12.20
C ALA A 100 30.41 5.51 -11.39
N GLU A 101 31.56 5.64 -12.05
CA GLU A 101 32.85 5.45 -11.39
C GLU A 101 33.04 6.51 -10.30
N GLY A 102 33.28 6.08 -9.06
CA GLY A 102 33.45 6.95 -7.89
C GLY A 102 32.21 7.15 -7.02
N ASP A 103 31.03 6.73 -7.48
CA ASP A 103 29.79 6.82 -6.69
C ASP A 103 29.65 5.63 -5.72
N PRO A 104 29.03 5.84 -4.54
CA PRO A 104 28.79 4.76 -3.60
C PRO A 104 27.80 3.74 -4.19
N VAL A 105 28.10 2.45 -3.96
CA VAL A 105 27.19 1.36 -4.33
C VAL A 105 25.92 1.49 -3.48
N PRO A 106 24.71 1.52 -4.09
CA PRO A 106 23.48 1.61 -3.33
C PRO A 106 23.25 0.34 -2.49
N PRO A 107 22.45 0.44 -1.41
CA PRO A 107 22.07 -0.72 -0.62
C PRO A 107 21.44 -1.81 -1.50
N PRO A 108 21.62 -3.10 -1.15
CA PRO A 108 20.89 -4.18 -1.79
C PRO A 108 19.39 -3.94 -1.79
N GLU A 109 18.76 -4.15 -2.94
CA GLU A 109 17.31 -4.24 -3.07
C GLU A 109 16.90 -5.69 -3.33
N TYR A 110 15.68 -6.04 -2.96
CA TYR A 110 15.12 -7.37 -3.14
C TYR A 110 13.93 -7.34 -4.09
N GLU A 111 13.69 -8.47 -4.72
CA GLU A 111 12.58 -8.70 -5.65
C GLU A 111 11.98 -10.09 -5.43
N VAL A 112 10.80 -10.32 -5.99
CA VAL A 112 10.16 -11.64 -6.00
C VAL A 112 10.22 -12.18 -7.43
N SER A 113 10.93 -13.28 -7.63
CA SER A 113 10.90 -14.05 -8.89
C SER A 113 9.62 -14.86 -8.93
N VAL A 114 8.65 -14.39 -9.71
CA VAL A 114 7.27 -14.89 -9.66
C VAL A 114 7.13 -16.22 -10.39
N THR A 115 6.48 -17.17 -9.74
CA THR A 115 6.12 -18.49 -10.27
C THR A 115 4.61 -18.63 -10.50
N SER A 116 3.79 -17.87 -9.77
CA SER A 116 2.34 -17.81 -9.92
C SER A 116 1.81 -16.41 -9.63
N ALA A 117 0.75 -16.00 -10.34
CA ALA A 117 0.11 -14.71 -10.14
C ALA A 117 -1.40 -14.80 -10.38
N ALA A 118 -2.13 -13.88 -9.77
CA ALA A 118 -3.56 -13.70 -10.00
C ALA A 118 -3.92 -12.21 -9.95
N ILE A 119 -4.74 -11.78 -10.90
CA ILE A 119 -5.43 -10.48 -10.82
C ILE A 119 -6.64 -10.70 -9.92
N LEU A 120 -6.64 -10.05 -8.76
CA LEU A 120 -7.74 -10.10 -7.80
C LEU A 120 -8.87 -9.14 -8.19
N ALA A 121 -8.51 -7.99 -8.76
CA ALA A 121 -9.44 -7.00 -9.29
C ALA A 121 -8.75 -6.10 -10.31
N ASP A 122 -9.38 -5.94 -11.48
CA ASP A 122 -8.94 -4.98 -12.49
C ASP A 122 -9.28 -3.54 -12.09
N ALA A 123 -8.37 -2.61 -12.39
CA ALA A 123 -8.63 -1.18 -12.26
C ALA A 123 -9.14 -0.59 -13.57
N ALA A 124 -10.25 0.14 -13.48
CA ALA A 124 -10.80 0.89 -14.60
C ALA A 124 -9.87 2.05 -15.01
N THR A 125 -9.82 2.34 -16.31
CA THR A 125 -9.03 3.43 -16.88
C THR A 125 -9.92 4.39 -17.67
N PRO A 126 -9.69 5.72 -17.61
CA PRO A 126 -8.63 6.40 -16.86
C PRO A 126 -8.90 6.46 -15.35
N LEU A 127 -7.84 6.57 -14.54
CA LEU A 127 -7.98 6.80 -13.09
C LEU A 127 -8.45 8.24 -12.83
N PRO A 128 -9.41 8.46 -11.91
CA PRO A 128 -9.90 9.81 -11.59
C PRO A 128 -8.88 10.63 -10.79
N VAL A 129 -7.97 9.96 -10.07
CA VAL A 129 -6.84 10.58 -9.36
C VAL A 129 -5.59 9.74 -9.58
N GLY A 130 -4.53 10.37 -10.06
CA GLY A 130 -3.21 9.77 -10.19
C GLY A 130 -2.59 9.46 -8.83
N VAL A 131 -2.09 8.23 -8.65
CA VAL A 131 -1.50 7.80 -7.36
C VAL A 131 -0.01 8.11 -7.28
N THR A 132 0.74 7.82 -8.34
CA THR A 132 2.17 8.17 -8.44
C THR A 132 2.43 9.30 -9.43
N ASP A 133 1.37 9.89 -9.98
CA ASP A 133 1.50 10.99 -10.94
C ASP A 133 1.82 12.29 -10.21
N GLU A 134 2.66 13.13 -10.84
CA GLU A 134 3.01 14.47 -10.34
C GLU A 134 1.94 15.52 -10.71
N VAL A 135 0.88 15.11 -11.39
CA VAL A 135 -0.21 16.01 -11.79
C VAL A 135 -0.93 16.54 -10.54
N ASN A 136 -1.08 17.86 -10.51
CA ASN A 136 -1.87 18.52 -9.46
C ASN A 136 -3.36 18.28 -9.73
N VAL A 137 -4.07 17.76 -8.74
CA VAL A 137 -5.50 17.44 -8.81
C VAL A 137 -6.22 18.28 -7.75
N GLY A 138 -7.34 18.88 -8.12
CA GLY A 138 -8.17 19.70 -7.23
C GLY A 138 -8.56 18.96 -5.94
N LEU A 139 -8.71 19.72 -4.85
CA LEU A 139 -9.04 19.15 -3.54
C LEU A 139 -10.40 18.44 -3.55
N ASP A 140 -11.39 19.03 -4.21
CA ASP A 140 -12.72 18.47 -4.45
C ASP A 140 -12.65 17.07 -5.08
N VAL A 141 -11.97 16.92 -6.22
CA VAL A 141 -11.82 15.62 -6.90
C VAL A 141 -11.10 14.60 -6.02
N ARG A 142 -10.09 15.05 -5.26
CA ARG A 142 -9.35 14.20 -4.32
C ARG A 142 -10.20 13.75 -3.14
N LEU A 143 -11.12 14.58 -2.66
CA LEU A 143 -12.05 14.24 -1.60
C LEU A 143 -13.13 13.28 -2.09
N ASP A 144 -13.66 13.48 -3.30
CA ASP A 144 -14.61 12.54 -3.92
C ASP A 144 -13.96 11.17 -4.19
N ASN A 145 -12.66 11.16 -4.49
CA ASN A 145 -11.88 9.95 -4.76
C ASN A 145 -10.90 9.62 -3.63
N ARG A 146 -11.32 9.84 -2.38
CA ARG A 146 -10.43 9.73 -1.21
C ARG A 146 -9.76 8.36 -1.06
N HIS A 147 -10.42 7.31 -1.49
CA HIS A 147 -9.91 5.94 -1.49
C HIS A 147 -8.66 5.77 -2.37
N LEU A 148 -8.52 6.53 -3.47
CA LEU A 148 -7.31 6.60 -4.29
C LEU A 148 -6.30 7.62 -3.73
N ASP A 149 -6.77 8.79 -3.28
CA ASP A 149 -5.87 9.84 -2.75
C ASP A 149 -5.09 9.34 -1.52
N LEU A 150 -5.70 8.50 -0.68
CA LEU A 150 -5.05 7.83 0.46
C LEU A 150 -3.92 6.87 0.08
N ARG A 151 -3.81 6.45 -1.19
CA ARG A 151 -2.72 5.59 -1.68
C ARG A 151 -1.47 6.39 -2.04
N ARG A 152 -1.60 7.72 -2.22
CA ARG A 152 -0.46 8.61 -2.45
C ARG A 152 0.40 8.66 -1.19
N GLY A 153 1.71 8.50 -1.35
CA GLY A 153 2.63 8.37 -0.21
C GLY A 153 2.53 9.50 0.82
N HIS A 154 2.48 10.76 0.36
CA HIS A 154 2.39 11.93 1.25
C HIS A 154 1.04 12.02 1.98
N VAL A 155 -0.07 11.67 1.32
CA VAL A 155 -1.40 11.65 1.94
C VAL A 155 -1.48 10.55 2.99
N ASN A 156 -1.02 9.35 2.64
CA ASN A 156 -1.01 8.21 3.55
C ASN A 156 -0.22 8.53 4.83
N ALA A 157 0.95 9.18 4.69
CA ALA A 157 1.79 9.58 5.81
C ALA A 157 1.06 10.52 6.80
N MET A 158 0.25 11.47 6.32
CA MET A 158 -0.54 12.35 7.19
C MET A 158 -1.55 11.56 8.04
N PHE A 159 -2.21 10.55 7.48
CA PHE A 159 -3.15 9.72 8.25
C PHE A 159 -2.45 8.76 9.21
N GLN A 160 -1.28 8.25 8.85
CA GLN A 160 -0.44 7.49 9.78
C GLN A 160 -0.04 8.35 10.98
N LEU A 161 0.42 9.58 10.73
CA LEU A 161 0.77 10.54 11.78
C LEU A 161 -0.43 10.84 12.67
N ARG A 162 -1.59 11.16 12.08
CA ARG A 162 -2.83 11.38 12.83
C ARG A 162 -3.15 10.19 13.74
N SER A 163 -3.04 8.97 13.23
CA SER A 163 -3.28 7.76 14.03
C SER A 163 -2.30 7.64 15.20
N LYS A 164 -1.01 7.93 14.98
CA LYS A 164 0.01 7.86 16.04
C LYS A 164 -0.17 8.94 17.09
N VAL A 165 -0.56 10.16 16.70
CA VAL A 165 -0.89 11.24 17.64
C VAL A 165 -2.08 10.84 18.52
N LEU A 166 -3.13 10.27 17.94
CA LEU A 166 -4.29 9.82 18.70
C LEU A 166 -3.96 8.63 19.61
N GLN A 167 -3.13 7.69 19.16
CA GLN A 167 -2.67 6.56 19.98
C GLN A 167 -1.88 7.07 21.18
N TYR A 168 -0.85 7.89 20.94
CA TYR A 168 -0.01 8.48 21.98
C TYR A 168 -0.84 9.25 23.02
N GLY A 169 -1.79 10.08 22.56
CA GLY A 169 -2.64 10.86 23.46
C GLY A 169 -3.49 9.97 24.38
N ARG A 170 -4.04 8.87 23.87
CA ARG A 170 -4.79 7.91 24.69
C ARG A 170 -3.87 7.17 25.67
N ASP A 171 -2.76 6.63 25.18
CA ASP A 171 -1.81 5.86 25.99
C ASP A 171 -1.28 6.70 27.16
N HIS A 172 -0.97 7.97 26.91
CA HIS A 172 -0.53 8.90 27.95
C HIS A 172 -1.63 9.18 28.98
N LEU A 173 -2.85 9.50 28.56
CA LEU A 173 -3.97 9.75 29.49
C LEU A 173 -4.26 8.53 30.38
N ILE A 174 -4.22 7.32 29.80
CA ILE A 174 -4.38 6.07 30.54
C ILE A 174 -3.26 5.90 31.57
N SER A 175 -2.00 6.21 31.21
CA SER A 175 -0.88 6.13 32.16
C SER A 175 -0.99 7.11 33.34
N GLU A 176 -1.68 8.24 33.14
CA GLU A 176 -1.97 9.24 34.18
C GLU A 176 -3.24 8.90 35.00
N GLY A 177 -3.85 7.74 34.77
CA GLY A 177 -5.02 7.27 35.51
C GLY A 177 -6.37 7.78 35.00
N PHE A 178 -6.42 8.44 33.84
CA PHE A 178 -7.69 8.80 33.19
C PHE A 178 -8.39 7.55 32.64
N GLN A 179 -9.72 7.61 32.58
CA GLN A 179 -10.56 6.57 31.96
C GLN A 179 -11.26 7.13 30.72
N GLU A 180 -11.22 6.37 29.62
CA GLU A 180 -11.94 6.73 28.39
C GLU A 180 -13.44 6.48 28.57
N ILE A 181 -14.26 7.50 28.25
CA ILE A 181 -15.73 7.42 28.28
C ILE A 181 -16.32 7.85 26.93
N ASN A 182 -17.49 7.31 26.58
CA ASN A 182 -18.22 7.67 25.36
C ASN A 182 -19.52 8.39 25.72
N THR A 183 -19.63 9.67 25.34
CA THR A 183 -20.82 10.49 25.60
C THR A 183 -21.77 10.54 24.39
N PRO A 184 -23.09 10.72 24.61
CA PRO A 184 -24.07 10.88 23.53
C PRO A 184 -23.71 12.02 22.56
N LYS A 185 -23.98 11.82 21.27
CA LYS A 185 -23.75 12.85 20.21
C LYS A 185 -25.04 13.47 19.66
N ILE A 186 -26.18 12.83 19.91
CA ILE A 186 -27.51 13.41 19.73
C ILE A 186 -27.95 13.91 21.11
N ILE A 187 -28.23 15.21 21.22
CA ILE A 187 -28.56 15.88 22.48
C ILE A 187 -29.84 16.70 22.31
N ALA A 188 -30.61 16.85 23.39
CA ALA A 188 -31.89 17.55 23.35
C ALA A 188 -31.72 19.09 23.27
N ALA A 189 -30.65 19.62 23.86
CA ALA A 189 -30.39 21.06 23.90
C ALA A 189 -28.88 21.35 23.94
N ALA A 190 -28.51 22.56 23.54
CA ALA A 190 -27.14 23.06 23.67
C ALA A 190 -26.73 23.21 25.15
N ALA A 191 -25.48 22.89 25.48
CA ALA A 191 -24.96 23.07 26.84
C ALA A 191 -24.55 24.53 27.15
N GLU A 192 -24.08 25.28 26.15
CA GLU A 192 -23.59 26.66 26.32
C GLU A 192 -24.16 27.60 25.25
N GLY A 193 -23.85 27.35 23.96
CA GLY A 193 -24.32 28.15 22.82
C GLY A 193 -24.88 27.29 21.69
N GLY A 194 -26.03 27.67 21.14
CA GLY A 194 -26.76 26.90 20.13
C GLY A 194 -26.47 27.27 18.67
N THR A 195 -25.61 28.25 18.41
CA THR A 195 -25.41 28.83 17.06
C THR A 195 -24.68 27.92 16.07
N ASN A 196 -24.07 26.83 16.51
CA ASN A 196 -23.32 25.89 15.66
C ASN A 196 -23.84 24.44 15.73
N LEU A 197 -25.11 24.23 16.09
CA LEU A 197 -25.72 22.90 16.12
C LEU A 197 -26.49 22.59 14.83
N PHE A 198 -26.43 21.33 14.38
CA PHE A 198 -27.25 20.84 13.28
C PHE A 198 -28.60 20.37 13.80
N PRO A 199 -29.73 21.04 13.47
CA PRO A 199 -31.04 20.60 13.92
C PRO A 199 -31.40 19.28 13.25
N MET A 200 -31.95 18.34 14.04
CA MET A 200 -32.48 17.09 13.53
C MET A 200 -33.82 16.78 14.20
N LYS A 201 -34.76 16.21 13.46
CA LYS A 201 -35.93 15.57 14.07
C LYS A 201 -35.49 14.23 14.65
N TYR A 202 -35.81 14.00 15.90
CA TYR A 202 -35.48 12.77 16.59
C TYR A 202 -36.73 12.23 17.28
N PHE A 203 -37.45 11.39 16.52
CA PHE A 203 -38.81 10.88 16.79
C PHE A 203 -39.88 11.97 16.92
#